data_AF-X1QL55-F1
#
_entry.id   AF-X1QL55-F1
#
_cell.length_a   1.000
_cell.length_b   1.000
_cell.length_c   1.000
_cell.angle_alpha   90.00
_cell.angle_beta   90.00
_cell.angle_gamma   90.00
#
_symmetry.space_group_name_H-M   'P 1'
#
loop_
_entity.id
_entity.type
_entity.pdbx_description
1 polymer ?
#
loop_
_entity_poly.entity_id
_entity_poly.type
_entity_poly.pdbx_seq_one_letter_code
_entity_poly.pdbx_strand_id
1 'polypeptide(L)'
;PGTYTLEPTSKAEEVAVEMLKDGDLVIDVVDATNLERNLNLTLQLRERQVPVIVALNIWDDTRHRGINIDVAKLEELLGVPVVPTVGVTGQGIRELVRRLPEAKVPKTTYSGSSSDERWARVGNIVSQVQSLSHRHHTWRDVLEDVSDHPVGGVFIALVVLLATFWVIRLIGESIIGYVTDPLFEWLWTPFANESEPCFRVRRFLAQCLDR
;
A
#
# COMPACT_ATOMS: atom_id res chain seq x y z
N PRO A 1 -6.41 -18.98 -14.63
CA PRO A 1 -5.77 -19.61 -13.45
C PRO A 1 -4.31 -19.16 -13.36
N GLY A 2 -3.74 -19.00 -12.17
CA GLY A 2 -2.31 -18.69 -12.02
C GLY A 2 -1.47 -19.97 -12.05
N THR A 3 -0.25 -19.90 -12.58
CA THR A 3 0.72 -20.99 -12.56
C THR A 3 2.15 -20.46 -12.45
N TYR A 4 3.07 -21.28 -11.94
CA TYR A 4 4.49 -20.96 -11.81
C TYR A 4 5.37 -21.71 -12.82
N THR A 5 4.81 -22.67 -13.55
CA THR A 5 5.47 -23.49 -14.55
C THR A 5 4.49 -23.84 -15.67
N LEU A 6 4.99 -24.32 -16.80
CA LEU A 6 4.19 -24.90 -17.88
C LEU A 6 4.11 -26.43 -17.78
N GLU A 7 4.44 -26.97 -16.60
CA GLU A 7 4.38 -28.38 -16.21
C GLU A 7 3.29 -28.52 -15.16
N PRO A 8 2.02 -28.70 -15.58
CA PRO A 8 0.88 -28.58 -14.69
C PRO A 8 0.84 -29.74 -13.69
N THR A 9 0.59 -29.42 -12.43
CA THR A 9 0.39 -30.39 -11.33
C THR A 9 -1.06 -30.44 -10.87
N SER A 10 -1.89 -29.53 -11.37
CA SER A 10 -3.32 -29.43 -11.06
C SER A 10 -4.15 -29.11 -12.31
N LYS A 11 -5.45 -29.46 -12.26
CA LYS A 11 -6.41 -29.15 -13.35
C LYS A 11 -6.45 -27.66 -13.70
N ALA A 12 -6.28 -26.79 -12.71
CA ALA A 12 -6.29 -25.34 -12.93
C ALA A 12 -5.09 -24.90 -13.78
N GLU A 13 -3.93 -25.52 -13.57
CA GLU A 13 -2.72 -25.27 -14.36
C GLU A 13 -2.81 -25.91 -15.76
N GLU A 14 -3.44 -27.10 -15.88
CA GLU A 14 -3.70 -27.72 -17.17
C GLU A 14 -4.48 -26.77 -18.09
N VAL A 15 -5.55 -26.17 -17.57
CA VAL A 15 -6.34 -25.16 -18.29
C VAL A 15 -5.49 -23.95 -18.68
N ALA A 16 -4.63 -23.46 -17.79
CA ALA A 16 -3.75 -22.34 -18.12
C ALA A 16 -2.77 -22.66 -19.26
N VAL A 17 -2.20 -23.87 -19.27
CA VAL A 17 -1.31 -24.34 -20.33
C VAL A 17 -2.05 -24.57 -21.64
N GLU A 18 -3.31 -25.02 -21.59
CA GLU A 18 -4.15 -25.19 -22.77
C GLU A 18 -4.49 -23.84 -23.43
N MET A 19 -4.85 -22.84 -22.63
CA MET A 19 -5.15 -21.48 -23.10
C MET A 19 -3.98 -20.82 -23.86
N LEU A 20 -2.73 -21.22 -23.59
CA LEU A 20 -1.56 -20.71 -24.31
C LEU A 20 -1.57 -21.08 -25.80
N LYS A 21 -2.26 -22.16 -26.20
CA LYS A 21 -2.29 -22.61 -27.59
C LYS A 21 -3.14 -21.71 -28.49
N ASP A 22 -4.14 -21.06 -27.92
CA ASP A 22 -5.10 -20.21 -28.64
C ASP A 22 -4.73 -18.71 -28.59
N GLY A 23 -3.74 -18.34 -27.77
CA GLY A 23 -3.34 -16.95 -27.57
C GLY A 23 -2.29 -16.48 -28.58
N ASP A 24 -2.49 -15.29 -29.15
CA ASP A 24 -1.50 -14.65 -30.02
C ASP A 24 -0.27 -14.15 -29.25
N LEU A 25 -0.45 -13.80 -27.97
CA LEU A 25 0.54 -13.15 -27.11
C LEU A 25 0.22 -13.39 -25.64
N VAL A 26 1.26 -13.45 -24.82
CA VAL A 26 1.15 -13.55 -23.36
C VAL A 26 1.67 -12.28 -22.69
N ILE A 27 0.84 -11.69 -21.83
CA ILE A 27 1.27 -10.71 -20.85
C ILE A 27 1.67 -11.48 -19.60
N ASP A 28 2.97 -11.59 -19.37
CA ASP A 28 3.53 -12.29 -18.21
C ASP A 28 3.65 -11.33 -17.03
N VAL A 29 2.84 -11.54 -15.99
CA VAL A 29 2.80 -10.68 -14.80
C VAL A 29 3.82 -11.19 -13.79
N VAL A 30 4.92 -10.46 -13.65
CA VAL A 30 6.07 -10.83 -12.80
C VAL A 30 6.10 -9.94 -11.58
N ASP A 31 6.12 -10.52 -10.38
CA ASP A 31 6.30 -9.79 -9.12
C ASP A 31 7.75 -9.27 -9.01
N ALA A 32 7.90 -7.94 -9.06
CA ALA A 32 9.20 -7.27 -8.95
C ALA A 32 9.90 -7.54 -7.62
N THR A 33 9.13 -7.85 -6.57
CA THR A 33 9.68 -8.08 -5.24
C THR A 33 10.17 -9.52 -5.04
N ASN A 34 9.88 -10.42 -5.99
CA ASN A 34 10.29 -11.82 -5.98
C ASN A 34 10.67 -12.29 -7.39
N LEU A 35 11.63 -11.59 -8.00
CA LEU A 35 11.99 -11.76 -9.41
C LEU A 35 12.43 -13.20 -9.74
N GLU A 36 13.29 -13.81 -8.93
CA GLU A 36 13.83 -15.15 -9.14
C GLU A 36 12.74 -16.22 -9.26
N ARG A 37 11.74 -16.19 -8.39
CA ARG A 37 10.65 -17.17 -8.41
C ARG A 37 9.76 -17.05 -9.66
N ASN A 38 9.62 -15.85 -10.20
CA ASN A 38 8.70 -15.58 -11.31
C ASN A 38 9.36 -15.80 -12.67
N LEU A 39 10.65 -15.46 -12.83
CA LEU A 39 11.35 -15.56 -14.11
C LEU A 39 11.47 -16.97 -14.67
N ASN A 40 11.29 -18.01 -13.84
CA ASN A 40 11.25 -19.39 -14.31
C ASN A 40 10.12 -19.61 -15.34
N LEU A 41 8.92 -19.07 -15.09
CA LEU A 41 7.81 -19.14 -16.04
C LEU A 41 8.13 -18.35 -17.32
N THR A 42 8.68 -17.15 -17.16
CA THR A 42 9.08 -16.29 -18.29
C THR A 42 10.06 -17.01 -19.22
N LEU A 43 11.06 -17.72 -18.68
CA LEU A 43 11.98 -18.50 -19.49
C LEU A 43 11.30 -19.67 -20.19
N GLN A 44 10.39 -20.40 -19.53
CA GLN A 44 9.65 -21.49 -20.18
C GLN A 44 8.76 -21.00 -21.33
N LEU A 45 8.10 -19.86 -21.17
CA LEU A 45 7.31 -19.24 -22.25
C LEU A 45 8.20 -18.89 -23.44
N ARG A 46 9.40 -18.36 -23.18
CA ARG A 46 10.40 -18.06 -24.22
C ARG A 46 10.93 -19.32 -24.91
N GLU A 47 11.21 -20.38 -24.17
CA GLU A 47 11.65 -21.68 -24.72
C GLU A 47 10.59 -22.28 -25.66
N ARG A 48 9.30 -22.07 -25.35
CA ARG A 48 8.18 -22.45 -26.20
C ARG A 48 7.88 -21.48 -27.34
N GLN A 49 8.74 -20.49 -27.56
CA GLN A 49 8.61 -19.50 -28.63
C GLN A 49 7.29 -18.72 -28.59
N VAL A 50 6.73 -18.52 -27.40
CA VAL A 50 5.50 -17.73 -27.21
C VAL A 50 5.86 -16.24 -27.21
N PRO A 51 5.19 -15.38 -28.01
CA PRO A 51 5.35 -13.94 -27.92
C PRO A 51 4.97 -13.46 -26.51
N VAL A 52 5.93 -12.88 -25.79
CA VAL A 52 5.76 -12.44 -24.40
C VAL A 52 6.11 -10.96 -24.26
N ILE A 53 5.35 -10.28 -23.40
CA ILE A 53 5.72 -9.02 -22.77
C ILE A 53 5.59 -9.17 -21.26
N VAL A 54 6.60 -8.69 -20.52
CA VAL A 54 6.64 -8.79 -19.06
C VAL A 54 6.04 -7.53 -18.45
N ALA A 55 4.97 -7.70 -17.67
CA ALA A 55 4.46 -6.69 -16.76
C ALA A 55 5.14 -6.89 -15.39
N LEU A 56 6.20 -6.12 -15.13
CA LEU A 56 6.95 -6.16 -13.88
C LEU A 56 6.16 -5.42 -12.79
N ASN A 57 5.29 -6.15 -12.10
CA ASN A 57 4.26 -5.64 -11.20
C ASN A 57 4.77 -5.48 -9.76
N ILE A 58 3.99 -4.76 -8.94
CA ILE A 58 4.36 -4.38 -7.56
C ILE A 58 5.63 -3.50 -7.56
N TRP A 59 5.72 -2.63 -8.57
CA TRP A 59 6.89 -1.78 -8.77
C TRP A 59 7.09 -0.74 -7.65
N ASP A 60 6.00 -0.24 -7.09
CA ASP A 60 5.98 0.70 -5.96
C ASP A 60 6.66 0.13 -4.71
N ASP A 61 6.43 -1.14 -4.41
CA ASP A 61 6.97 -1.79 -3.20
C ASP A 61 8.48 -2.08 -3.29
N THR A 62 9.05 -2.14 -4.51
CA THR A 62 10.49 -2.41 -4.70
C THR A 62 11.37 -1.45 -3.88
N ARG A 63 11.00 -0.16 -3.85
CA ARG A 63 11.72 0.88 -3.10
C ARG A 63 11.63 0.69 -1.59
N HIS A 64 10.45 0.30 -1.09
CA HIS A 64 10.23 0.04 0.33
C HIS A 64 11.04 -1.17 0.80
N ARG A 65 11.13 -2.19 -0.05
CA ARG A 65 11.92 -3.42 0.22
C ARG A 65 13.41 -3.30 -0.08
N GLY A 66 13.90 -2.13 -0.48
CA GLY A 66 15.31 -1.91 -0.81
C GLY A 66 15.80 -2.67 -2.06
N ILE A 67 14.87 -3.07 -2.92
CA ILE A 67 15.10 -3.81 -4.16
C ILE A 67 15.29 -2.81 -5.29
N ASN A 68 16.47 -2.80 -5.91
CA ASN A 68 16.71 -2.02 -7.12
C ASN A 68 16.85 -2.97 -8.31
N ILE A 69 16.05 -2.75 -9.36
CA ILE A 69 16.05 -3.56 -10.58
C ILE A 69 16.40 -2.68 -11.77
N ASP A 70 17.43 -3.08 -12.51
CA ASP A 70 17.76 -2.50 -13.81
C ASP A 70 16.83 -3.11 -14.88
N VAL A 71 15.75 -2.38 -15.18
CA VAL A 71 14.71 -2.80 -16.13
C VAL A 71 15.26 -2.92 -17.54
N ALA A 72 16.15 -2.01 -17.96
CA ALA A 72 16.72 -2.03 -19.29
C ALA A 72 17.62 -3.25 -19.49
N LYS A 73 18.46 -3.55 -18.49
CA LYS A 73 19.29 -4.75 -18.50
C LYS A 73 18.47 -6.04 -18.40
N LEU A 74 17.40 -6.04 -17.62
CA LEU A 74 16.47 -7.18 -17.55
C LEU A 74 15.81 -7.43 -18.91
N GLU A 75 15.35 -6.38 -19.59
CA GLU A 75 14.81 -6.46 -20.94
C GLU A 75 15.84 -6.99 -21.95
N GLU A 76 17.10 -6.54 -21.87
CA GLU A 76 18.19 -7.04 -22.72
C GLU A 76 18.46 -8.54 -22.50
N LEU A 77 18.61 -8.96 -21.24
CA LEU A 77 18.92 -10.35 -20.88
C LEU A 77 17.75 -11.31 -21.19
N LEU A 78 16.52 -10.85 -20.98
CA LEU A 78 15.32 -11.60 -21.34
C LEU A 78 14.98 -11.50 -22.83
N GLY A 79 15.46 -10.51 -23.56
CA GLY A 79 15.15 -10.31 -24.98
C GLY A 79 13.65 -10.17 -25.28
N VAL A 80 12.86 -9.74 -24.30
CA VAL A 80 11.42 -9.45 -24.42
C VAL A 80 11.12 -8.12 -23.72
N PRO A 81 10.12 -7.35 -24.15
CA PRO A 81 9.82 -6.06 -23.54
C PRO A 81 9.45 -6.22 -22.06
N VAL A 82 9.98 -5.34 -21.21
CA VAL A 82 9.68 -5.32 -19.78
C VAL A 82 9.11 -3.96 -19.42
N VAL A 83 7.94 -3.94 -18.80
CA VAL A 83 7.26 -2.71 -18.39
C VAL A 83 6.97 -2.74 -16.89
N PRO A 84 7.53 -1.81 -16.10
CA PRO A 84 7.17 -1.63 -14.70
C PRO A 84 5.72 -1.22 -14.55
N THR A 85 4.99 -1.91 -13.68
CA THR A 85 3.56 -1.70 -13.44
C THR A 85 3.21 -1.73 -11.96
N VAL A 86 2.10 -1.08 -11.61
CA VAL A 86 1.46 -1.19 -10.30
C VAL A 86 -0.01 -1.51 -10.52
N GLY A 87 -0.39 -2.77 -10.29
CA GLY A 87 -1.75 -3.25 -10.55
C GLY A 87 -2.83 -2.49 -9.79
N VAL A 88 -2.54 -2.05 -8.55
CA VAL A 88 -3.50 -1.34 -7.70
C VAL A 88 -3.80 0.07 -8.22
N THR A 89 -2.78 0.81 -8.66
CA THR A 89 -2.93 2.20 -9.12
C THR A 89 -3.13 2.31 -10.63
N GLY A 90 -2.86 1.24 -11.38
CA GLY A 90 -2.86 1.23 -12.85
C GLY A 90 -1.64 1.91 -13.48
N GLN A 91 -0.63 2.28 -12.68
CA GLN A 91 0.62 2.84 -13.19
C GLN A 91 1.29 1.86 -14.16
N GLY A 92 1.80 2.37 -15.29
CA GLY A 92 2.50 1.56 -16.29
C GLY A 92 1.59 0.82 -17.27
N ILE A 93 0.28 0.68 -17.02
CA ILE A 93 -0.63 -0.05 -17.90
C ILE A 93 -0.74 0.59 -19.30
N ARG A 94 -0.79 1.93 -19.38
CA ARG A 94 -0.78 2.63 -20.67
C ARG A 94 0.48 2.34 -21.48
N GLU A 95 1.62 2.27 -20.81
CA GLU A 95 2.91 1.95 -21.43
C GLU A 95 2.93 0.49 -21.90
N LEU A 96 2.45 -0.42 -21.05
CA LEU A 96 2.34 -1.85 -21.35
C LEU A 96 1.54 -2.07 -22.64
N VAL A 97 0.36 -1.44 -22.74
CA VAL A 97 -0.49 -1.51 -23.94
C VAL A 97 0.22 -0.95 -25.17
N ARG A 98 0.94 0.17 -25.02
CA ARG A 98 1.70 0.78 -26.14
C ARG A 98 2.80 -0.14 -26.65
N ARG A 99 3.45 -0.89 -25.76
CA ARG A 99 4.57 -1.79 -26.10
C ARG A 99 4.15 -3.21 -26.49
N LEU A 100 2.86 -3.56 -26.44
CA LEU A 100 2.36 -4.87 -26.91
C LEU A 100 2.87 -5.28 -28.30
N PRO A 101 2.94 -4.38 -29.32
CA PRO A 101 3.44 -4.76 -30.66
C PRO A 101 4.94 -5.13 -30.69
N GLU A 102 5.70 -4.81 -29.64
CA GLU A 102 7.12 -5.14 -29.52
C GLU A 102 7.36 -6.58 -29.03
N ALA A 103 6.33 -7.21 -28.45
CA ALA A 103 6.39 -8.61 -28.04
C ALA A 103 6.57 -9.50 -29.27
N LYS A 104 7.73 -10.11 -29.38
CA LYS A 104 8.11 -10.95 -30.52
C LYS A 104 8.64 -12.27 -30.01
N VAL A 105 8.53 -13.29 -30.87
CA VAL A 105 9.20 -14.57 -30.64
C VAL A 105 10.71 -14.31 -30.52
N PRO A 106 11.35 -14.74 -29.42
CA PRO A 106 12.78 -14.56 -29.25
C PRO A 106 13.55 -15.23 -30.39
N LYS A 107 14.54 -14.52 -30.96
CA LYS A 107 15.44 -15.11 -31.98
C LYS A 107 16.37 -16.18 -31.40
N THR A 108 16.66 -16.09 -30.11
CA THR A 108 17.51 -17.04 -29.40
C THR A 108 16.69 -18.24 -28.95
N THR A 109 16.98 -19.39 -29.54
CA THR A 109 16.34 -20.66 -29.18
C THR A 109 17.16 -21.31 -28.06
N TYR A 110 16.59 -21.40 -26.87
CA TYR A 110 17.10 -22.24 -25.79
C TYR A 110 16.31 -23.53 -25.79
N SER A 111 16.60 -24.42 -26.75
CA SER A 111 15.89 -25.69 -26.85
C SER A 111 16.50 -26.70 -25.88
N GLY A 112 15.70 -27.19 -24.93
CA GLY A 112 16.01 -28.39 -24.16
C GLY A 112 16.89 -28.19 -22.91
N SER A 113 16.88 -27.01 -22.29
CA SER A 113 17.56 -26.84 -21.00
C SER A 113 16.84 -27.61 -19.89
N SER A 114 17.61 -28.33 -19.08
CA SER A 114 17.07 -28.98 -17.88
C SER A 114 16.52 -27.94 -16.90
N SER A 115 15.65 -28.36 -15.97
CA SER A 115 15.12 -27.45 -14.94
C SER A 115 16.25 -26.80 -14.13
N ASP A 116 17.33 -27.51 -13.85
CA ASP A 116 18.48 -26.99 -13.11
C ASP A 116 19.25 -25.93 -13.91
N GLU A 117 19.45 -26.14 -15.20
CA GLU A 117 20.08 -25.14 -16.09
C GLU A 117 19.24 -23.87 -16.18
N ARG A 118 17.91 -24.00 -16.22
CA ARG A 118 16.99 -22.88 -16.22
C ARG A 118 17.10 -22.09 -14.91
N TRP A 119 17.09 -22.76 -13.75
CA TRP A 119 17.27 -22.11 -12.45
C TRP A 119 18.61 -21.41 -12.32
N ALA A 120 19.71 -22.05 -12.74
CA ALA A 120 21.03 -21.42 -12.75
C ALA A 120 21.05 -20.14 -13.60
N ARG A 121 20.33 -20.17 -14.72
CA ARG A 121 20.18 -19.00 -15.59
C ARG A 121 19.35 -17.90 -14.98
N VAL A 122 18.23 -18.23 -14.33
CA VAL A 122 17.43 -17.26 -13.58
C VAL A 122 18.32 -16.57 -12.54
N GLY A 123 19.06 -17.34 -11.74
CA GLY A 123 19.99 -16.79 -10.75
C GLY A 123 21.04 -15.87 -11.38
N ASN A 124 21.60 -16.24 -12.54
CA ASN A 124 22.53 -15.40 -13.29
C ASN A 124 21.88 -14.08 -13.73
N ILE A 125 20.67 -14.11 -14.29
CA ILE A 125 19.95 -12.88 -14.69
C ILE A 125 19.68 -12.01 -13.46
N VAL A 126 19.13 -12.59 -12.39
CA VAL A 126 18.77 -11.87 -11.16
C VAL A 126 19.99 -11.22 -10.54
N SER A 127 21.11 -11.93 -10.38
CA SER A 127 22.35 -11.37 -9.85
C SER A 127 22.92 -10.20 -10.67
N GLN A 128 22.60 -10.13 -11.97
CA GLN A 128 23.05 -9.06 -12.85
C GLN A 128 22.15 -7.83 -12.86
N VAL A 129 20.85 -7.99 -12.58
CA VAL A 129 19.83 -6.93 -12.74
C VAL A 129 19.31 -6.41 -11.41
N GLN A 130 19.31 -7.25 -10.38
CA GLN A 130 18.74 -6.95 -9.08
C GLN A 130 19.86 -6.74 -8.08
N SER A 131 19.81 -5.61 -7.37
CA SER A 131 20.63 -5.38 -6.18
C SER A 131 19.73 -5.18 -4.97
N LEU A 132 20.10 -5.84 -3.87
CA LEU A 132 19.43 -5.68 -2.59
C LEU A 132 20.25 -4.71 -1.75
N SER A 133 19.68 -3.54 -1.49
CA SER A 133 20.25 -2.57 -0.56
C SER A 133 19.68 -2.82 0.83
N HIS A 134 20.55 -2.99 1.84
CA HIS A 134 20.14 -2.95 3.24
C HIS A 134 19.72 -1.53 3.58
N ARG A 135 18.42 -1.26 3.49
CA ARG A 135 17.85 0.04 3.87
C ARG A 135 17.38 -0.03 5.32
N HIS A 136 17.79 0.96 6.13
CA HIS A 136 17.19 1.16 7.45
C HIS A 136 15.81 1.80 7.25
N HIS A 137 14.77 1.08 7.66
CA HIS A 137 13.36 1.51 7.62
C HIS A 137 13.21 2.95 8.13
N THR A 138 12.48 3.78 7.40
CA THR A 138 12.22 5.16 7.82
C THR A 138 11.23 5.11 8.99
N TRP A 139 11.29 6.06 9.94
CA TRP A 139 10.37 6.11 11.08
C TRP A 139 8.88 6.16 10.69
N ARG A 140 8.56 6.55 9.44
CA ARG A 140 7.21 6.50 8.87
C ARG A 140 6.79 5.09 8.46
N ASP A 141 7.69 4.34 7.85
CA ASP A 141 7.46 2.95 7.44
C ASP A 141 7.19 2.08 8.67
N VAL A 142 7.90 2.34 9.78
CA VAL A 142 7.66 1.66 11.06
C VAL A 142 6.28 1.99 11.65
N LEU A 143 5.81 3.23 11.53
CA LEU A 143 4.47 3.62 11.99
C LEU A 143 3.36 2.93 11.18
N GLU A 144 3.56 2.78 9.87
CA GLU A 144 2.68 2.05 8.97
C GLU A 144 2.63 0.56 9.34
N ASP A 145 3.80 -0.09 9.42
CA ASP A 145 3.92 -1.51 9.79
C ASP A 145 3.31 -1.84 11.17
N VAL A 146 3.51 -0.96 12.16
CA VAL A 146 2.95 -1.15 13.52
C VAL A 146 1.44 -0.91 13.53
N SER A 147 0.92 -0.02 12.67
CA SER A 147 -0.52 0.24 12.55
C SER A 147 -1.27 -0.95 11.95
N ASP A 148 -0.66 -1.65 11.00
CA ASP A 148 -1.28 -2.79 10.32
C ASP A 148 -1.21 -4.10 11.14
N HIS A 149 -0.49 -4.10 12.26
CA HIS A 149 -0.40 -5.26 13.15
C HIS A 149 -1.61 -5.36 14.11
N PRO A 150 -2.22 -6.53 14.33
CA PRO A 150 -3.46 -6.66 15.11
C PRO A 150 -3.34 -6.21 16.58
N VAL A 151 -2.15 -6.31 17.20
CA VAL A 151 -1.90 -5.84 18.57
C VAL A 151 -1.35 -4.41 18.58
N GLY A 152 -0.45 -4.08 17.65
CA GLY A 152 0.16 -2.75 17.52
C GLY A 152 -0.85 -1.67 17.13
N GLY A 153 -1.71 -1.98 16.16
CA GLY A 153 -2.77 -1.10 15.68
C GLY A 153 -3.78 -0.77 16.78
N VAL A 154 -4.19 -1.73 17.61
CA VAL A 154 -5.10 -1.46 18.75
C VAL A 154 -4.45 -0.52 19.76
N PHE A 155 -3.16 -0.68 20.03
CA PHE A 155 -2.43 0.22 20.93
C PHE A 155 -2.34 1.64 20.36
N ILE A 156 -1.96 1.78 19.08
CA ILE A 156 -1.90 3.09 18.40
C ILE A 156 -3.29 3.73 18.37
N ALA A 157 -4.33 2.98 18.02
CA ALA A 157 -5.70 3.48 17.98
C ALA A 157 -6.16 3.99 19.36
N LEU A 158 -5.84 3.28 20.44
CA LEU A 158 -6.13 3.71 21.80
C LEU A 158 -5.41 5.02 22.14
N VAL A 159 -4.12 5.12 21.80
CA VAL A 159 -3.33 6.33 22.04
C VAL A 159 -3.90 7.52 21.26
N VAL A 160 -4.23 7.35 19.99
CA VAL A 160 -4.81 8.40 19.14
C VAL A 160 -6.18 8.84 19.67
N LEU A 161 -7.02 7.89 20.11
CA LEU A 161 -8.33 8.19 20.67
C LEU A 161 -8.22 8.96 21.99
N LEU A 162 -7.33 8.55 22.89
CA LEU A 162 -7.08 9.24 24.15
C LEU A 162 -6.49 10.64 23.93
N ALA A 163 -5.54 10.77 23.00
CA ALA A 163 -4.95 12.06 22.65
C ALA A 163 -6.00 13.01 22.07
N THR A 164 -6.85 12.52 21.16
CA THR A 164 -7.94 13.31 20.57
C THR A 164 -8.93 13.76 21.64
N PHE A 165 -9.35 12.84 22.53
CA PHE A 165 -10.22 13.18 23.66
C PHE A 165 -9.59 14.24 24.57
N TRP A 166 -8.30 14.10 24.88
CA TRP A 166 -7.58 15.05 25.72
C TRP A 166 -7.51 16.44 25.09
N VAL A 167 -7.25 16.53 23.78
CA VAL A 167 -7.24 17.79 23.03
C VAL A 167 -8.64 18.43 23.02
N ILE A 168 -9.70 17.66 22.74
CA ILE A 168 -11.08 18.17 22.74
C ILE A 168 -11.44 18.71 24.13
N ARG A 169 -11.12 17.97 25.19
CA ARG A 169 -11.40 18.39 26.57
C ARG A 169 -10.63 19.65 26.94
N LEU A 170 -9.35 19.74 26.60
CA LEU A 170 -8.52 20.91 26.85
C LEU A 170 -9.13 22.17 26.21
N ILE A 171 -9.54 22.07 24.96
CA ILE A 171 -10.18 23.18 24.23
C ILE A 171 -11.54 23.51 24.86
N GLY A 172 -12.35 22.49 25.18
CA GLY A 172 -13.67 22.66 25.79
C GLY A 172 -13.62 23.35 27.15
N GLU A 173 -12.79 22.85 28.07
CA GLU A 173 -12.61 23.45 29.41
C GLU A 173 -12.04 24.86 29.32
N SER A 174 -11.12 25.11 28.37
CA SER A 174 -10.58 26.45 28.14
C SER A 174 -11.67 27.42 27.66
N ILE A 175 -12.51 27.02 26.69
CA ILE A 175 -13.60 27.86 26.19
C ILE A 175 -14.63 28.12 27.29
N ILE A 176 -15.02 27.08 28.04
CA ILE A 176 -15.98 27.21 29.13
C ILE A 176 -15.45 28.20 30.17
N GLY A 177 -14.23 28.02 30.67
CA GLY A 177 -13.68 28.88 31.72
C GLY A 177 -13.41 30.32 31.28
N TYR A 178 -12.97 30.54 30.04
CA TYR A 178 -12.60 31.90 29.58
C TYR A 178 -13.73 32.68 28.91
N VAL A 179 -14.72 32.00 28.34
CA VAL A 179 -15.76 32.63 27.52
C VAL A 179 -17.14 32.36 28.09
N THR A 180 -17.49 31.08 28.26
CA THR A 180 -18.87 30.71 28.61
C THR A 180 -19.23 31.08 30.04
N ASP A 181 -18.36 30.80 31.01
CA ASP A 181 -18.62 31.06 32.43
C ASP A 181 -18.71 32.57 32.73
N PRO A 182 -17.75 33.43 32.30
CA PRO A 182 -17.87 34.88 32.50
C PRO A 182 -19.10 35.48 31.81
N LEU A 183 -19.45 34.98 30.62
CA LEU A 183 -20.63 35.42 29.88
C LEU A 183 -21.92 35.01 30.61
N PHE A 184 -21.98 33.78 31.12
CA PHE A 184 -23.14 33.27 31.84
C PHE A 184 -23.33 33.97 33.19
N GLU A 185 -22.25 34.19 33.93
CA GLU A 185 -22.29 34.96 35.17
C GLU A 185 -22.73 36.40 34.91
N TRP A 186 -22.22 37.05 33.87
CA TRP A 186 -22.61 38.42 33.55
C TRP A 186 -24.06 38.54 33.06
N LEU A 187 -24.51 37.62 32.20
CA LEU A 187 -25.79 37.76 31.51
C LEU A 187 -26.96 37.09 32.24
N TRP A 188 -26.76 35.92 32.86
CA TRP A 188 -27.86 35.05 33.31
C TRP A 188 -28.03 35.00 34.84
N THR A 189 -26.94 34.98 35.60
CA THR A 189 -27.03 34.96 37.07
C THR A 189 -27.81 36.15 37.69
N PRO A 190 -27.76 37.39 37.18
CA PRO A 190 -28.61 38.47 37.71
C PRO A 190 -30.11 38.19 37.56
N PHE A 191 -30.54 37.57 36.45
CA PHE A 191 -31.96 37.23 36.23
C PHE A 191 -32.41 36.01 37.04
N ALA A 192 -31.53 35.01 37.22
CA ALA A 192 -31.84 33.83 38.01
C ALA A 192 -32.04 34.18 39.50
N ASN A 193 -31.19 35.05 40.06
CA ASN A 193 -31.24 35.44 41.47
C ASN A 193 -32.42 36.36 41.82
N GLU A 194 -33.04 37.05 40.86
CA GLU A 194 -34.27 37.83 41.11
C GLU A 194 -35.51 36.96 41.36
N SER A 195 -35.47 35.67 41.01
CA SER A 195 -36.59 34.74 41.17
C SER A 195 -36.63 34.02 42.51
N GLU A 196 -35.59 34.13 43.35
CA GLU A 196 -35.58 33.51 44.68
C GLU A 196 -36.31 34.36 45.75
N PRO A 197 -37.23 33.75 46.54
CA PRO A 197 -38.01 34.48 47.55
C PRO A 197 -37.15 35.08 48.69
N CYS A 198 -35.94 34.57 48.91
CA CYS A 198 -35.03 35.03 49.96
C CYS A 198 -34.51 36.46 49.71
N PHE A 199 -34.32 36.85 48.44
CA PHE A 199 -33.84 38.18 48.08
C PHE A 199 -34.92 39.27 48.27
N ARG A 200 -36.19 38.90 48.04
CA ARG A 200 -37.35 39.78 48.26
C ARG A 200 -37.52 40.14 49.73
N VAL A 201 -37.29 39.19 50.64
CA VAL A 201 -37.34 39.40 52.11
C VAL A 201 -36.20 40.32 52.58
N ARG A 202 -34.98 40.15 52.04
CA ARG A 202 -33.84 41.01 52.40
C ARG A 202 -34.00 42.45 51.92
N ARG A 203 -34.55 42.66 50.72
CA ARG A 203 -34.84 44.01 50.18
C ARG A 203 -35.97 44.71 50.94
N PHE A 204 -36.98 43.94 51.37
CA PHE A 204 -38.08 44.45 52.21
C PHE A 204 -37.59 44.81 53.64
N LEU A 205 -36.76 43.95 54.25
CA LEU A 205 -36.15 44.23 55.56
C LEU A 205 -35.21 45.44 55.52
N ALA A 206 -34.44 45.62 54.45
CA ALA A 206 -33.58 46.80 54.29
C ALA A 206 -34.39 48.10 54.13
N GLN A 207 -35.56 48.06 53.46
CA GLN A 207 -36.46 49.22 53.37
C GLN A 207 -37.21 49.52 54.67
N CYS A 208 -37.42 48.53 55.53
CA CYS A 208 -38.04 48.74 56.85
C CYS A 208 -37.07 49.22 57.93
N LEU A 209 -35.76 48.97 57.78
CA LEU A 209 -34.74 49.42 58.74
C LEU A 209 -34.23 50.85 58.51
N ASP A 210 -34.62 51.47 57.39
CA ASP A 210 -34.23 52.84 57.01
C ASP A 210 -35.40 53.84 57.13
N ARG A 211 -36.44 53.49 57.91
CA ARG A 211 -37.58 54.36 58.27
C ARG A 211 -37.74 54.49 59.77
#